data_AF-A0A1H9BGJ7-F1
#
_entry.id   AF-A0A1H9BGJ7-F1
#
_cell.length_a   1.000
_cell.length_b   1.000
_cell.length_c   1.000
_cell.angle_alpha   90.00
_cell.angle_beta   90.00
_cell.angle_gamma   90.00
#
_symmetry.space_group_name_H-M   'P 1'
#
loop_
_entity.id
_entity.type
_entity.pdbx_description
1 polymer ?
#
loop_
_entity_poly.entity_id
_entity_poly.type
_entity_poly.pdbx_seq_one_letter_code
_entity_poly.pdbx_strand_id
1 'polypeptide(L)' 'MLLGKTKKELESKENEIKLFLSNNYKDSAYKAYKEYLDLVENFRSNGKINAKDYDKILIKIEDYQAKFANMKK' A
#
# COMPACT_ATOMS: atom_id res chain seq x y z
N MET A 1 -18.36 -0.59 -1.57
CA MET A 1 -17.97 -1.66 -0.66
C MET A 1 -16.75 -2.30 -1.26
N LEU A 2 -15.61 -2.24 -0.58
CA LEU A 2 -14.40 -2.91 -1.05
C LEU A 2 -14.63 -4.43 -1.08
N LEU A 3 -14.38 -5.07 -2.22
CA LEU A 3 -14.54 -6.52 -2.37
C LEU A 3 -13.60 -7.24 -1.40
N GLY A 4 -14.09 -8.27 -0.71
CA GLY A 4 -13.31 -9.01 0.30
C GLY A 4 -11.99 -9.60 -0.23
N LYS A 5 -11.94 -9.97 -1.52
CA LYS A 5 -10.72 -10.42 -2.20
C LYS A 5 -9.71 -9.28 -2.38
N THR A 6 -10.17 -8.14 -2.88
CA THR A 6 -9.40 -6.90 -3.07
C THR A 6 -8.80 -6.42 -1.75
N LYS A 7 -9.57 -6.53 -0.65
CA LYS A 7 -9.09 -6.19 0.69
C LYS A 7 -7.93 -7.07 1.12
N LYS A 8 -8.06 -8.39 0.96
CA LYS A 8 -7.02 -9.36 1.32
C LYS A 8 -5.72 -9.14 0.52
N GLU A 9 -5.83 -8.85 -0.77
CA GLU A 9 -4.67 -8.53 -1.61
C GLU A 9 -3.93 -7.27 -1.11
N LEU A 10 -4.67 -6.21 -0.80
CA LEU A 10 -4.10 -4.99 -0.22
C LEU A 10 -3.44 -5.26 1.14
N GLU A 11 -4.12 -6.00 2.03
CA GLU A 11 -3.59 -6.35 3.34
C GLU A 11 -2.32 -7.20 3.23
N SER A 12 -2.26 -8.10 2.26
CA SER A 12 -1.06 -8.92 2.00
C SER A 12 0.13 -8.06 1.59
N LYS A 13 -0.06 -7.12 0.66
CA LYS A 13 0.99 -6.18 0.22
C LYS A 13 1.42 -5.24 1.35
N GLU A 14 0.49 -4.74 2.15
CA GLU A 14 0.83 -3.97 3.36
C GLU A 14 1.67 -4.79 4.34
N ASN A 15 1.37 -6.09 4.50
CA ASN A 15 2.12 -6.96 5.39
C ASN A 15 3.53 -7.22 4.88
N GLU A 16 3.72 -7.39 3.56
CA GLU A 16 5.04 -7.47 2.93
C GLU A 16 5.88 -6.21 3.21
N ILE A 17 5.29 -5.01 3.03
CA ILE A 17 5.96 -3.74 3.34
C ILE A 17 6.44 -3.72 4.79
N LYS A 18 5.57 -4.05 5.74
CA LYS A 18 5.90 -4.08 7.17
C LYS A 18 6.98 -5.11 7.49
N LEU A 19 6.92 -6.28 6.87
CA LEU A 19 7.91 -7.34 7.06
C LEU A 19 9.28 -6.88 6.56
N PHE A 20 9.35 -6.31 5.36
CA PHE A 20 10.60 -5.77 4.81
C PHE A 20 11.16 -4.62 5.68
N LEU A 21 10.30 -3.70 6.13
CA LEU A 21 10.69 -2.65 7.07
C LEU A 21 11.25 -3.23 8.39
N SER A 22 10.58 -4.24 8.95
CA SER A 22 11.01 -4.91 10.19
C SER A 22 12.35 -5.64 10.03
N ASN A 23 12.69 -6.06 8.81
CA ASN A 23 13.97 -6.69 8.49
C ASN A 23 15.04 -5.69 8.01
N ASN A 24 14.79 -4.36 8.09
CA ASN A 24 15.68 -3.32 7.57
C ASN A 24 15.93 -3.37 6.04
N TYR A 25 15.12 -4.10 5.27
CA TYR A 25 15.21 -4.14 3.81
C TYR A 25 14.55 -2.92 3.19
N LYS A 26 15.21 -1.76 3.24
CA LYS A 26 14.67 -0.49 2.73
C LYS A 26 14.31 -0.54 1.25
N ASP A 27 15.16 -1.12 0.40
CA ASP A 27 14.89 -1.28 -1.04
C ASP A 27 13.69 -2.18 -1.31
N SER A 28 13.64 -3.36 -0.68
CA SER A 28 12.52 -4.30 -0.85
C SER A 28 11.21 -3.71 -0.32
N ALA A 29 11.26 -3.01 0.81
CA ALA A 29 10.11 -2.33 1.38
C ALA A 29 9.60 -1.22 0.46
N TYR A 30 10.50 -0.44 -0.14
CA TYR A 30 10.14 0.61 -1.10
C TYR A 30 9.56 0.02 -2.40
N LYS A 31 10.10 -1.11 -2.86
CA LYS A 31 9.56 -1.86 -4.00
C LYS A 31 8.14 -2.37 -3.72
N ALA A 32 7.94 -3.02 -2.57
CA ALA A 32 6.62 -3.50 -2.14
C ALA A 32 5.60 -2.35 -1.98
N TYR A 33 6.06 -1.19 -1.52
CA TYR A 33 5.24 0.02 -1.45
C TYR A 33 4.82 0.53 -2.83
N LYS A 34 5.71 0.52 -3.82
CA LYS A 34 5.34 0.83 -5.21
C LYS A 34 4.35 -0.17 -5.79
N GLU A 35 4.52 -1.46 -5.52
CA GLU A 35 3.55 -2.48 -5.94
C GLU A 35 2.18 -2.27 -5.27
N TYR A 36 2.16 -1.85 -4.01
CA TYR A 36 0.91 -1.50 -3.32
C TYR A 36 0.22 -0.30 -3.96
N LEU A 37 0.96 0.75 -4.31
CA LEU A 37 0.44 1.91 -5.04
C LEU A 37 -0.22 1.50 -6.37
N ASP A 38 0.51 0.72 -7.17
CA ASP A 38 0.03 0.24 -8.47
C ASP A 38 -1.24 -0.62 -8.32
N LEU A 39 -1.26 -1.50 -7.32
CA LEU A 39 -2.41 -2.33 -7.02
C LEU A 39 -3.65 -1.50 -6.64
N VAL A 40 -3.47 -0.46 -5.81
CA VAL A 40 -4.55 0.45 -5.40
C VAL A 40 -5.10 1.22 -6.60
N GLU A 41 -4.23 1.77 -7.45
CA GLU A 41 -4.60 2.47 -8.69
C GLU A 41 -5.34 1.53 -9.66
N ASN A 42 -4.83 0.31 -9.84
CA ASN A 42 -5.45 -0.72 -10.67
C ASN A 42 -6.86 -1.08 -10.15
N PHE A 43 -7.01 -1.24 -8.84
CA PHE A 43 -8.31 -1.51 -8.23
C PHE A 43 -9.28 -0.32 -8.32
N ARG A 44 -8.79 0.93 -8.22
CA ARG A 44 -9.59 2.13 -8.46
C ARG A 44 -10.04 2.22 -9.92
N SER A 45 -9.13 2.02 -10.87
CA SER A 45 -9.39 2.07 -12.31
C SER A 45 -10.41 1.02 -12.75
N ASN A 46 -10.34 -0.18 -12.16
CA ASN A 46 -11.33 -1.25 -12.38
C ASN A 46 -12.63 -1.09 -11.59
N GLY A 47 -12.83 0.00 -10.84
CA GLY A 47 -14.03 0.22 -10.03
C GLY A 47 -14.21 -0.78 -8.87
N LYS A 48 -13.16 -1.51 -8.48
CA LYS A 48 -13.18 -2.49 -7.37
C LYS A 48 -13.16 -1.81 -5.99
N ILE A 49 -12.79 -0.53 -5.95
CA ILE A 49 -12.70 0.31 -4.76
C ILE A 49 -13.60 1.53 -4.97
N ASN A 50 -14.44 1.86 -3.98
CA ASN A 50 -15.23 3.09 -4.02
C ASN A 50 -14.41 4.28 -3.49
N ALA A 51 -14.89 5.51 -3.71
CA ALA A 51 -14.19 6.71 -3.27
C ALA A 51 -13.88 6.71 -1.75
N LYS A 52 -14.82 6.28 -0.91
CA LYS A 52 -14.67 6.27 0.56
C LYS A 52 -13.59 5.29 1.05
N ASP A 53 -13.52 4.11 0.47
CA ASP A 53 -12.51 3.11 0.80
C ASP A 53 -11.15 3.51 0.21
N TYR A 54 -11.12 4.11 -0.99
CA TYR A 54 -9.90 4.65 -1.58
C TYR A 54 -9.29 5.77 -0.72
N ASP A 55 -10.10 6.69 -0.23
CA ASP A 55 -9.65 7.81 0.63
C ASP A 55 -8.92 7.30 1.88
N LYS A 56 -9.48 6.27 2.54
CA LYS A 56 -8.83 5.59 3.67
C LYS A 56 -7.51 4.92 3.30
N ILE A 57 -7.43 4.33 2.11
CA ILE A 57 -6.20 3.71 1.61
C ILE A 57 -5.16 4.79 1.29
N LEU A 58 -5.58 5.93 0.75
CA LEU A 58 -4.71 7.04 0.42
C LEU A 58 -4.02 7.62 1.66
N ILE A 59 -4.76 7.79 2.75
CA ILE A 59 -4.20 8.22 4.04
C ILE A 59 -3.08 7.27 4.51
N LYS A 60 -3.26 5.95 4.34
CA LYS A 60 -2.21 4.97 4.66
C LYS A 60 -1.02 5.08 3.72
N ILE A 61 -1.27 5.26 2.43
CA ILE A 61 -0.23 5.44 1.41
C ILE A 61 0.66 6.64 1.78
N GLU A 62 0.05 7.75 2.19
CA GLU A 62 0.76 8.96 2.62
C GLU A 62 1.60 8.72 3.89
N ASP A 63 1.07 7.98 4.87
CA ASP A 63 1.84 7.58 6.07
C ASP A 63 3.07 6.74 5.69
N TYR A 64 2.91 5.75 4.81
CA TYR A 64 4.05 4.97 4.30
C TYR A 64 5.02 5.85 3.52
N GLN A 65 4.53 6.77 2.68
CA GLN A 65 5.37 7.70 1.93
C GLN A 65 6.24 8.54 2.86
N ALA A 66 5.65 9.09 3.92
CA ALA A 66 6.36 9.89 4.92
C ALA A 66 7.43 9.05 5.64
N LYS A 67 7.11 7.81 6.01
CA LYS A 67 8.08 6.87 6.61
C LYS A 67 9.26 6.60 5.67
N PHE A 68 9.00 6.29 4.41
CA PHE A 68 10.06 6.03 3.43
C PHE A 68 10.88 7.28 3.10
N ALA A 69 10.25 8.46 3.05
CA ALA A 69 10.95 9.73 2.87
C ALA A 69 11.90 10.01 4.03
N ASN A 70 11.48 9.72 5.27
CA ASN A 70 12.33 9.87 6.44
C ASN A 70 13.48 8.84 6.50
N MET A 71 13.30 7.64 5.93
CA MET A 71 14.33 6.60 5.88
C MET A 71 15.42 6.84 4.82
N LYS A 72 15.18 7.72 3.84
CA LYS A 72 16.13 8.14 2.81
C LYS A 72 17.09 9.26 3.27
N LYS A 73 16.87 9.82 4.46
CA LYS A 73 17.73 10.83 5.09
C LYS A 73 18.79 10.16 5.96
#